data_AF-A0A6M4BW86-F1
#
_entry.id   AF-A0A6M4BW86-F1
#
_cell.length_a   1.000
_cell.length_b   1.000
_cell.length_c   1.000
_cell.angle_alpha   90.00
_cell.angle_beta   90.00
_cell.angle_gamma   90.00
#
_symmetry.space_group_name_H-M   'P 1'
#
loop_
_entity.id
_entity.type
_entity.pdbx_description
1 polymer ?
#
loop_
_entity_poly.entity_id
_entity_poly.type
_entity_poly.pdbx_seq_one_letter_code
_entity_poly.pdbx_strand_id
1 'polypeptide(L)'
;KHKNPGLQKYALDCVLNYKTKNVIPYKTNLLNLVDEKKFKDQLTLFKITEDAKNIQPEDREHVVPIILRILYGKMTSKLGADKKGGGQARRSLVMRYLAGCNENELKMFIEMAFSHFKQFMTMKPKEILQIVSCNLDLKSITSPGKLHSVLNLFEVVREYFGGYMKDQLLSQLFTVFYAACSTVASVLAQGDKVHVGYVKVMKNLRTLALSTLRKLFEQFDRYKWEKDELYVIYETLLWPMIPKLHIEGIHSPTVLLKLLNSWCQNPRYYVLLVTCSEKDSLSALPAVFKLLMAPKTTTGVVNMILDMIEKLLTLTEDEEDKEITPIESFNSLVIDKD
;
A
#
# COMPACT_ATOMS: atom_id res chain seq x y z
N LYS A 1 -6.16 -16.04 -14.19
CA LYS A 1 -5.01 -15.38 -13.52
C LYS A 1 -3.76 -15.31 -14.40
N HIS A 2 -3.48 -16.30 -15.24
CA HIS A 2 -2.28 -16.27 -16.10
C HIS A 2 -2.31 -15.08 -17.09
N LYS A 3 -1.14 -14.60 -17.53
CA LYS A 3 -1.00 -13.39 -18.37
C LYS A 3 -1.25 -13.64 -19.86
N ASN A 4 -0.98 -14.87 -20.32
CA ASN A 4 -1.12 -15.28 -21.71
C ASN A 4 -2.62 -15.38 -22.09
N PRO A 5 -3.11 -14.61 -23.08
CA PRO A 5 -4.51 -14.65 -23.52
C PRO A 5 -4.97 -16.01 -24.04
N GLY A 6 -4.10 -16.76 -24.73
CA GLY A 6 -4.43 -18.11 -25.23
C GLY A 6 -4.68 -19.07 -24.07
N LEU A 7 -3.82 -19.06 -23.04
CA LEU A 7 -4.04 -19.87 -21.83
C LEU A 7 -5.27 -19.43 -21.04
N GLN A 8 -5.57 -18.12 -21.01
CA GLN A 8 -6.81 -17.63 -20.43
C GLN A 8 -8.04 -18.17 -21.17
N LYS A 9 -7.99 -18.21 -22.51
CA LYS A 9 -9.07 -18.72 -23.35
C LYS A 9 -9.31 -20.20 -23.10
N TYR A 10 -8.26 -21.04 -23.17
CA TYR A 10 -8.40 -22.47 -22.89
C TYR A 10 -8.92 -22.75 -21.48
N ALA A 11 -8.42 -22.03 -20.47
CA ALA A 11 -8.91 -22.16 -19.10
C ALA A 11 -10.38 -21.76 -18.98
N LEU A 12 -10.79 -20.68 -19.66
CA LEU A 12 -12.19 -20.24 -19.68
C LEU A 12 -13.09 -21.27 -20.39
N ASP A 13 -12.64 -21.85 -21.50
CA ASP A 13 -13.37 -22.93 -22.20
C ASP A 13 -13.56 -24.14 -21.28
N CYS A 14 -12.54 -24.53 -20.51
CA CYS A 14 -12.67 -25.57 -19.48
C CYS A 14 -13.69 -25.21 -18.40
N VAL A 15 -13.68 -23.97 -17.91
CA VAL A 15 -14.67 -23.50 -16.90
C VAL A 15 -16.08 -23.53 -17.47
N LEU A 16 -16.27 -23.11 -18.71
CA LEU A 16 -17.57 -23.11 -19.39
C LEU A 16 -18.10 -24.53 -19.65
N ASN A 17 -17.22 -25.52 -19.80
CA ASN A 17 -17.60 -26.92 -19.99
C ASN A 17 -18.26 -27.55 -18.75
N TYR A 18 -18.11 -26.97 -17.56
CA TYR A 18 -18.86 -27.40 -16.37
C TYR A 18 -20.36 -27.05 -16.43
N LYS A 19 -20.78 -26.27 -17.45
CA LYS A 19 -22.20 -25.95 -17.74
C LYS A 19 -22.96 -25.38 -16.54
N THR A 20 -22.31 -24.58 -15.71
CA THR A 20 -22.95 -23.87 -14.60
C THR A 20 -24.04 -22.93 -15.16
N LYS A 21 -25.30 -23.14 -14.75
CA LYS A 21 -26.47 -22.41 -15.27
C LYS A 21 -26.30 -20.90 -15.23
N ASN A 22 -25.66 -20.40 -14.17
CA ASN A 22 -25.41 -18.98 -13.92
C ASN A 22 -24.32 -18.35 -14.80
N VAL A 23 -23.44 -19.15 -15.41
CA VAL A 23 -22.28 -18.62 -16.16
C VAL A 23 -22.51 -18.67 -17.68
N ILE A 24 -23.29 -19.65 -18.15
CA ILE A 24 -23.57 -19.85 -19.59
C ILE A 24 -24.11 -18.58 -20.27
N PRO A 25 -25.05 -17.80 -19.69
CA PRO A 25 -25.58 -16.60 -20.33
C PRO A 25 -24.50 -15.56 -20.65
N TYR A 26 -23.42 -15.52 -19.87
CA TYR A 26 -22.35 -14.54 -19.99
C TYR A 26 -21.15 -15.05 -20.82
N LYS A 27 -21.24 -16.23 -21.42
CA LYS A 27 -20.15 -16.86 -22.19
C LYS A 27 -19.52 -15.91 -23.22
N THR A 28 -20.33 -15.25 -24.04
CA THR A 28 -19.84 -14.32 -25.07
C THR A 28 -19.13 -13.12 -24.45
N ASN A 29 -19.67 -12.57 -23.36
CA ASN A 29 -19.06 -11.45 -22.65
C ASN A 29 -17.70 -11.84 -22.05
N LEU A 30 -17.61 -13.02 -21.42
CA LEU A 30 -16.37 -13.52 -20.83
C LEU A 30 -15.30 -13.80 -21.91
N LEU A 31 -15.67 -14.35 -23.06
CA LEU A 31 -14.75 -14.56 -24.19
C LEU A 31 -14.26 -13.22 -24.77
N ASN A 32 -15.14 -12.22 -24.90
CA ASN A 32 -14.76 -10.88 -25.35
C ASN A 32 -13.82 -10.17 -24.36
N LEU A 33 -13.94 -10.44 -23.05
CA LEU A 33 -12.99 -9.92 -22.04
C LEU A 33 -11.60 -10.57 -22.16
N VAL A 34 -11.52 -11.80 -22.66
CA VAL A 34 -10.24 -12.48 -22.93
C VAL A 34 -9.62 -12.02 -24.24
N ASP A 35 -10.42 -11.63 -25.24
CA ASP A 35 -9.95 -11.10 -26.52
C ASP A 35 -9.34 -9.69 -26.37
N GLU A 36 -8.08 -9.51 -26.80
CA GLU A 36 -7.40 -8.21 -26.68
C GLU A 36 -8.00 -7.10 -27.55
N LYS A 37 -8.57 -7.45 -28.72
CA LYS A 37 -9.13 -6.47 -29.64
C LYS A 37 -10.45 -5.91 -29.12
N LYS A 38 -11.26 -6.78 -28.51
CA LYS A 38 -12.59 -6.45 -27.99
C LYS A 38 -12.58 -5.98 -26.54
N PHE A 39 -11.45 -6.13 -25.84
CA PHE A 39 -11.33 -5.88 -24.41
C PHE A 39 -11.87 -4.51 -23.97
N LYS A 40 -11.41 -3.43 -24.63
CA LYS A 40 -11.78 -2.05 -24.24
C LYS A 40 -13.27 -1.78 -24.46
N ASP A 41 -13.80 -2.22 -25.60
CA ASP A 41 -15.22 -2.04 -25.93
C ASP A 41 -16.08 -2.88 -24.97
N GLN A 42 -15.66 -4.10 -24.67
CA GLN A 42 -16.35 -4.97 -23.74
C GLN A 42 -16.42 -4.41 -22.32
N LEU A 43 -15.35 -3.79 -21.80
CA LEU A 43 -15.40 -3.12 -20.49
C LEU A 43 -16.39 -1.95 -20.45
N THR A 44 -16.67 -1.33 -21.60
CA THR A 44 -17.61 -0.21 -21.69
C THR A 44 -19.05 -0.71 -21.78
N LEU A 45 -19.29 -1.76 -22.57
CA LEU A 45 -20.62 -2.34 -22.80
C LEU A 45 -21.10 -3.20 -21.62
N PHE A 46 -20.21 -4.01 -21.04
CA PHE A 46 -20.53 -4.96 -19.99
C PHE A 46 -20.08 -4.44 -18.62
N LYS A 47 -20.73 -3.39 -18.12
CA LYS A 47 -20.46 -2.80 -16.81
C LYS A 47 -20.75 -3.79 -15.66
N ILE A 48 -19.86 -3.86 -14.67
CA ILE A 48 -19.97 -4.73 -13.49
C ILE A 48 -20.86 -4.15 -12.38
N THR A 49 -21.18 -2.87 -12.45
CA THR A 49 -21.97 -2.17 -11.44
C THR A 49 -23.38 -2.75 -11.30
N GLU A 50 -23.94 -2.68 -10.10
CA GLU A 50 -25.26 -3.25 -9.79
C GLU A 50 -26.41 -2.51 -10.51
N ASP A 51 -26.25 -1.20 -10.76
CA ASP A 51 -27.20 -0.34 -11.47
C ASP A 51 -27.36 -0.70 -12.95
N ALA A 52 -26.30 -1.20 -13.59
CA ALA A 52 -26.30 -1.52 -15.01
C ALA A 52 -27.12 -2.77 -15.36
N LYS A 53 -27.47 -3.60 -14.36
CA LYS A 53 -28.25 -4.86 -14.52
C LYS A 53 -27.71 -5.82 -15.59
N ASN A 54 -26.44 -5.68 -15.95
CA ASN A 54 -25.77 -6.52 -16.94
C ASN A 54 -25.49 -7.92 -16.41
N ILE A 55 -25.41 -8.09 -15.08
CA ILE A 55 -25.22 -9.37 -14.39
C ILE A 55 -26.33 -9.48 -13.35
N GLN A 56 -27.13 -10.53 -13.42
CA GLN A 56 -28.19 -10.78 -12.45
C GLN A 56 -27.60 -11.04 -11.07
N PRO A 57 -28.21 -10.56 -9.97
CA PRO A 57 -27.70 -10.74 -8.61
C PRO A 57 -27.35 -12.20 -8.26
N GLU A 58 -28.16 -13.15 -8.72
CA GLU A 58 -28.01 -14.59 -8.47
C GLU A 58 -26.80 -15.18 -9.20
N ASP A 59 -26.39 -14.56 -10.31
CA ASP A 59 -25.27 -15.01 -11.12
C ASP A 59 -23.94 -14.42 -10.66
N ARG A 60 -23.96 -13.31 -9.90
CA ARG A 60 -22.75 -12.55 -9.53
C ARG A 60 -21.75 -13.39 -8.76
N GLU A 61 -22.22 -14.23 -7.83
CA GLU A 61 -21.38 -15.12 -7.02
C GLU A 61 -20.52 -16.06 -7.89
N HIS A 62 -21.02 -16.43 -9.06
CA HIS A 62 -20.33 -17.35 -9.97
C HIS A 62 -19.53 -16.61 -11.06
N VAL A 63 -20.08 -15.51 -11.59
CA VAL A 63 -19.54 -14.80 -12.76
C VAL A 63 -18.45 -13.81 -12.37
N VAL A 64 -18.65 -13.01 -11.32
CA VAL A 64 -17.70 -11.97 -10.91
C VAL A 64 -16.33 -12.56 -10.57
N PRO A 65 -16.21 -13.69 -9.84
CA PRO A 65 -14.90 -14.27 -9.55
C PRO A 65 -14.14 -14.71 -10.81
N ILE A 66 -14.83 -15.03 -11.90
CA ILE A 66 -14.21 -15.33 -13.21
C ILE A 66 -13.70 -14.04 -13.84
N ILE A 67 -14.52 -12.98 -13.86
CA ILE A 67 -14.15 -11.65 -14.35
C ILE A 67 -12.90 -11.15 -13.63
N LEU A 68 -12.90 -11.17 -12.29
CA LEU A 68 -11.76 -10.75 -11.47
C LEU A 68 -10.47 -11.49 -11.88
N ARG A 69 -10.54 -12.82 -12.06
CA ARG A 69 -9.38 -13.65 -12.46
C ARG A 69 -8.87 -13.35 -13.87
N ILE A 70 -9.75 -12.97 -14.80
CA ILE A 70 -9.39 -12.55 -16.17
C ILE A 70 -8.72 -11.18 -16.11
N LEU A 71 -9.38 -10.21 -15.47
CA LEU A 71 -8.91 -8.83 -15.34
C LEU A 71 -7.57 -8.74 -14.61
N TYR A 72 -7.36 -9.52 -13.55
CA TYR A 72 -6.05 -9.61 -12.88
C TYR A 72 -4.95 -10.09 -13.83
N GLY A 73 -5.24 -11.06 -14.69
CA GLY A 73 -4.30 -11.52 -15.71
C GLY A 73 -3.98 -10.44 -16.74
N LYS A 74 -5.00 -9.68 -17.19
CA LYS A 74 -4.84 -8.54 -18.12
C LYS A 74 -4.11 -7.35 -17.51
N MET A 75 -4.27 -7.13 -16.22
CA MET A 75 -3.57 -6.09 -15.47
C MET A 75 -2.08 -6.45 -15.28
N THR A 76 -1.78 -7.72 -15.00
CA THR A 76 -0.41 -8.17 -14.72
C THR A 76 0.36 -8.59 -15.96
N SER A 77 -0.29 -8.68 -17.12
CA SER A 77 0.37 -8.90 -18.40
C SER A 77 1.30 -7.73 -18.68
N LYS A 78 2.60 -7.98 -18.58
CA LYS A 78 3.60 -7.15 -19.24
C LYS A 78 3.42 -7.41 -20.74
N LEU A 79 2.46 -6.74 -21.38
CA LEU A 79 2.71 -6.41 -22.78
C LEU A 79 4.09 -5.75 -22.81
N GLY A 80 4.91 -6.14 -23.78
CA GLY A 80 6.35 -5.96 -23.80
C GLY A 80 6.82 -4.59 -23.34
N ALA A 81 8.11 -4.48 -23.07
CA ALA A 81 8.81 -3.24 -22.78
C ALA A 81 8.74 -2.18 -23.92
N ASP A 82 7.58 -1.98 -24.53
CA ASP A 82 7.24 -0.88 -25.40
C ASP A 82 7.05 0.36 -24.53
N LYS A 83 8.18 1.04 -24.38
CA LYS A 83 8.33 2.49 -24.49
C LYS A 83 6.97 3.19 -24.76
N LYS A 84 6.47 3.94 -23.76
CA LYS A 84 5.27 4.82 -23.77
C LYS A 84 3.94 4.23 -23.25
N GLY A 85 3.87 3.91 -21.95
CA GLY A 85 2.64 4.10 -21.16
C GLY A 85 1.43 3.16 -21.38
N GLY A 86 1.42 2.30 -22.40
CA GLY A 86 0.27 1.42 -22.71
C GLY A 86 -0.12 0.45 -21.58
N GLY A 87 0.86 -0.08 -20.85
CA GLY A 87 0.62 -0.94 -19.69
C GLY A 87 -0.06 -0.20 -18.53
N GLN A 88 0.29 1.07 -18.32
CA GLN A 88 -0.33 1.91 -17.30
C GLN A 88 -1.77 2.25 -17.67
N ALA A 89 -2.04 2.62 -18.93
CA ALA A 89 -3.38 2.90 -19.40
C ALA A 89 -4.32 1.69 -19.27
N ARG A 90 -3.85 0.48 -19.62
CA ARG A 90 -4.61 -0.76 -19.45
C ARG A 90 -4.90 -1.05 -17.98
N ARG A 91 -3.92 -0.85 -17.10
CA ARG A 91 -4.08 -1.00 -15.66
C ARG A 91 -5.13 -0.03 -15.10
N SER A 92 -5.05 1.25 -15.46
CA SER A 92 -6.03 2.26 -15.07
C SER A 92 -7.44 1.92 -15.56
N LEU A 93 -7.58 1.41 -16.79
CA LEU A 93 -8.86 0.98 -17.33
C LEU A 93 -9.47 -0.19 -16.54
N VAL A 94 -8.65 -1.20 -16.21
CA VAL A 94 -9.08 -2.33 -15.37
C VAL A 94 -9.50 -1.85 -13.99
N MET A 95 -8.70 -1.01 -13.33
CA MET A 95 -9.03 -0.53 -11.99
C MET A 95 -10.30 0.32 -11.99
N ARG A 96 -10.48 1.20 -12.99
CA ARG A 96 -11.72 1.99 -13.10
C ARG A 96 -12.95 1.10 -13.32
N TYR A 97 -12.82 0.02 -14.08
CA TYR A 97 -13.91 -0.95 -14.24
C TYR A 97 -14.22 -1.68 -12.93
N LEU A 98 -13.18 -2.14 -12.22
CA LEU A 98 -13.31 -2.80 -10.92
C LEU A 98 -13.84 -1.88 -9.81
N ALA A 99 -13.76 -0.56 -9.99
CA ALA A 99 -14.37 0.38 -9.06
C ALA A 99 -15.91 0.32 -9.05
N GLY A 100 -16.51 -0.39 -10.01
CA GLY A 100 -17.93 -0.70 -10.00
C GLY A 100 -18.32 -1.95 -9.20
N CYS A 101 -17.36 -2.68 -8.63
CA CYS A 101 -17.63 -3.84 -7.77
C CYS A 101 -18.22 -3.40 -6.42
N ASN A 102 -19.04 -4.25 -5.81
CA ASN A 102 -19.39 -4.05 -4.41
C ASN A 102 -18.23 -4.44 -3.47
N GLU A 103 -18.38 -4.13 -2.17
CA GLU A 103 -17.35 -4.34 -1.16
C GLU A 103 -16.86 -5.81 -1.09
N ASN A 104 -17.79 -6.77 -1.18
CA ASN A 104 -17.45 -8.19 -1.11
C ASN A 104 -16.63 -8.64 -2.33
N GLU A 105 -17.02 -8.20 -3.51
CA GLU A 105 -16.31 -8.48 -4.76
C GLU A 105 -14.92 -7.81 -4.80
N LEU A 106 -14.83 -6.59 -4.26
CA LEU A 106 -13.57 -5.88 -4.10
C LEU A 106 -12.65 -6.62 -3.12
N LYS A 107 -13.18 -7.11 -2.00
CA LYS A 107 -12.45 -7.97 -1.08
C LYS A 107 -11.93 -9.23 -1.77
N MET A 108 -12.76 -9.90 -2.58
CA MET A 108 -12.32 -11.07 -3.36
C MET A 108 -11.17 -10.71 -4.31
N PHE A 109 -11.21 -9.53 -4.93
CA PHE A 109 -10.11 -9.06 -5.78
C PHE A 109 -8.83 -8.83 -4.98
N ILE A 110 -8.91 -8.17 -3.82
CA ILE A 110 -7.77 -7.87 -2.95
C ILE A 110 -7.14 -9.16 -2.42
N GLU A 111 -7.93 -10.08 -1.88
CA GLU A 111 -7.44 -11.39 -1.41
C GLU A 111 -6.77 -12.19 -2.54
N MET A 112 -7.35 -12.14 -3.74
CA MET A 112 -6.77 -12.80 -4.91
C MET A 112 -5.45 -12.16 -5.32
N ALA A 113 -5.42 -10.83 -5.38
CA ALA A 113 -4.30 -10.01 -5.83
C ALA A 113 -3.08 -10.13 -4.91
N PHE A 114 -3.34 -10.19 -3.60
CA PHE A 114 -2.35 -10.32 -2.55
C PHE A 114 -2.36 -11.71 -1.91
N SER A 115 -2.69 -12.74 -2.68
CA SER A 115 -2.78 -14.14 -2.19
C SER A 115 -1.55 -14.62 -1.41
N HIS A 116 -0.35 -14.13 -1.73
CA HIS A 116 0.89 -14.44 -0.98
C HIS A 116 0.90 -13.88 0.45
N PHE A 117 0.12 -12.82 0.70
CA PHE A 117 -0.02 -12.14 1.97
C PHE A 117 -1.41 -12.33 2.59
N LYS A 118 -2.26 -13.18 2.00
CA LYS A 118 -3.65 -13.38 2.44
C LYS A 118 -3.75 -13.79 3.91
N GLN A 119 -2.82 -14.62 4.40
CA GLN A 119 -2.80 -15.05 5.81
C GLN A 119 -2.69 -13.88 6.80
N PHE A 120 -2.02 -12.79 6.40
CA PHE A 120 -1.82 -11.62 7.26
C PHE A 120 -3.05 -10.72 7.31
N MET A 121 -4.00 -10.85 6.37
CA MET A 121 -5.20 -10.01 6.30
C MET A 121 -6.12 -10.14 7.51
N THR A 122 -6.04 -11.24 8.26
CA THR A 122 -6.86 -11.49 9.44
C THR A 122 -6.07 -11.32 10.75
N MET A 123 -4.82 -10.91 10.66
CA MET A 123 -3.90 -10.84 11.80
C MET A 123 -3.77 -9.42 12.32
N LYS A 124 -3.35 -9.29 13.59
CA LYS A 124 -3.05 -7.97 14.17
C LYS A 124 -1.69 -7.46 13.68
N PRO A 125 -1.49 -6.14 13.53
CA PRO A 125 -0.22 -5.59 13.01
C PRO A 125 1.02 -6.06 13.77
N LYS A 126 1.04 -6.01 15.11
CA LYS A 126 2.18 -6.47 15.91
C LYS A 126 2.46 -7.97 15.74
N GLU A 127 1.41 -8.78 15.62
CA GLU A 127 1.54 -10.22 15.37
C GLU A 127 2.21 -10.49 14.02
N ILE A 128 1.85 -9.73 12.98
CA ILE A 128 2.49 -9.81 11.66
C ILE A 128 4.00 -9.55 11.78
N LEU A 129 4.40 -8.48 12.49
CA LEU A 129 5.82 -8.16 12.69
C LEU A 129 6.56 -9.30 13.41
N GLN A 130 5.97 -9.84 14.47
CA GLN A 130 6.54 -10.95 15.23
C GLN A 130 6.70 -12.21 14.37
N ILE A 131 5.63 -12.67 13.71
CA ILE A 131 5.67 -13.87 12.86
C ILE A 131 6.68 -13.73 11.74
N VAL A 132 6.71 -12.58 11.05
CA VAL A 132 7.65 -12.35 9.94
C VAL A 132 9.09 -12.31 10.44
N SER A 133 9.34 -11.73 11.62
CA SER A 133 10.68 -11.64 12.19
C SER A 133 11.18 -13.00 12.70
N CYS A 134 10.33 -13.76 13.40
CA CYS A 134 10.69 -15.05 14.00
C CYS A 134 10.82 -16.18 12.97
N ASN A 135 9.96 -16.20 11.95
CA ASN A 135 9.92 -17.27 10.95
C ASN A 135 10.70 -16.93 9.67
N LEU A 136 11.55 -15.89 9.71
CA LEU A 136 12.31 -15.48 8.54
C LEU A 136 13.36 -16.52 8.16
N ASP A 137 13.11 -17.23 7.06
CA ASP A 137 14.12 -18.03 6.37
C ASP A 137 14.62 -17.28 5.13
N LEU A 138 15.89 -16.86 5.16
CA LEU A 138 16.53 -16.15 4.06
C LEU A 138 16.59 -16.96 2.75
N LYS A 139 16.47 -18.30 2.82
CA LYS A 139 16.48 -19.17 1.63
C LYS A 139 15.11 -19.26 0.94
N SER A 140 14.02 -19.07 1.67
CA SER A 140 12.64 -19.20 1.17
C SER A 140 11.85 -17.90 1.19
N ILE A 141 12.53 -16.77 1.39
CA ILE A 141 11.88 -15.47 1.48
C ILE A 141 11.24 -14.99 0.17
N THR A 142 10.18 -14.20 0.31
CA THR A 142 9.57 -13.44 -0.80
C THR A 142 10.64 -12.62 -1.54
N SER A 143 10.85 -12.92 -2.82
CA SER A 143 11.85 -12.23 -3.64
C SER A 143 11.61 -10.72 -3.73
N PRO A 144 12.65 -9.89 -3.94
CA PRO A 144 12.51 -8.44 -4.00
C PRO A 144 11.61 -7.97 -5.13
N GLY A 145 11.65 -8.65 -6.28
CA GLY A 145 10.77 -8.35 -7.41
C GLY A 145 9.28 -8.58 -7.09
N LYS A 146 8.98 -9.58 -6.26
CA LYS A 146 7.62 -9.84 -5.78
C LYS A 146 7.18 -8.78 -4.76
N LEU A 147 8.03 -8.42 -3.81
CA LEU A 147 7.76 -7.34 -2.84
C LEU A 147 7.52 -6.00 -3.55
N HIS A 148 8.36 -5.65 -4.52
CA HIS A 148 8.17 -4.47 -5.37
C HIS A 148 6.81 -4.49 -6.08
N SER A 149 6.44 -5.64 -6.67
CA SER A 149 5.14 -5.79 -7.33
C SER A 149 3.98 -5.67 -6.37
N VAL A 150 4.12 -6.11 -5.12
CA VAL A 150 3.09 -5.99 -4.08
C VAL A 150 2.93 -4.54 -3.65
N LEU A 151 4.00 -3.82 -3.36
CA LEU A 151 3.94 -2.39 -3.02
C LEU A 151 3.33 -1.58 -4.16
N ASN A 152 3.75 -1.80 -5.40
CA ASN A 152 3.15 -1.13 -6.56
C ASN A 152 1.67 -1.50 -6.77
N LEU A 153 1.27 -2.73 -6.43
CA LEU A 153 -0.13 -3.13 -6.52
C LEU A 153 -0.96 -2.47 -5.42
N PHE A 154 -0.42 -2.43 -4.21
CA PHE A 154 -1.01 -1.73 -3.07
C PHE A 154 -1.22 -0.25 -3.39
N GLU A 155 -0.22 0.45 -3.95
CA GLU A 155 -0.37 1.87 -4.29
C GLU A 155 -1.54 2.15 -5.24
N VAL A 156 -1.74 1.30 -6.25
CA VAL A 156 -2.82 1.48 -7.23
C VAL A 156 -4.17 1.05 -6.68
N VAL A 157 -4.23 -0.03 -5.89
CA VAL A 157 -5.46 -0.42 -5.18
C VAL A 157 -5.89 0.74 -4.25
N ARG A 158 -4.95 1.29 -3.49
CA ARG A 158 -5.14 2.46 -2.63
C ARG A 158 -5.64 3.69 -3.40
N GLU A 159 -5.00 4.02 -4.52
CA GLU A 159 -5.36 5.18 -5.36
C GLU A 159 -6.77 5.07 -5.94
N TYR A 160 -7.16 3.90 -6.45
CA TYR A 160 -8.45 3.75 -7.15
C TYR A 160 -9.61 3.44 -6.20
N PHE A 161 -9.33 2.73 -5.11
CA PHE A 161 -10.38 2.13 -4.29
C PHE A 161 -10.41 2.68 -2.86
N GLY A 162 -9.34 3.33 -2.40
CA GLY A 162 -9.20 3.78 -1.02
C GLY A 162 -10.34 4.67 -0.54
N GLY A 163 -10.84 5.59 -1.39
CA GLY A 163 -11.84 6.58 -0.98
C GLY A 163 -13.25 6.04 -0.69
N TYR A 164 -13.54 4.77 -1.01
CA TYR A 164 -14.87 4.18 -0.76
C TYR A 164 -14.82 2.78 -0.13
N MET A 165 -13.63 2.21 0.11
CA MET A 165 -13.51 1.00 0.93
C MET A 165 -14.03 1.29 2.33
N LYS A 166 -14.76 0.33 2.91
CA LYS A 166 -15.13 0.41 4.32
C LYS A 166 -13.89 0.17 5.19
N ASP A 167 -13.90 0.72 6.40
CA ASP A 167 -12.78 0.65 7.35
C ASP A 167 -12.25 -0.78 7.56
N GLN A 168 -13.15 -1.77 7.61
CA GLN A 168 -12.76 -3.16 7.77
C GLN A 168 -11.89 -3.66 6.60
N LEU A 169 -12.27 -3.40 5.36
CA LEU A 169 -11.51 -3.83 4.19
C LEU A 169 -10.23 -3.00 4.01
N LEU A 170 -10.29 -1.71 4.33
CA LEU A 170 -9.14 -0.82 4.32
C LEU A 170 -8.06 -1.28 5.32
N SER A 171 -8.46 -1.61 6.56
CA SER A 171 -7.57 -2.18 7.58
C SER A 171 -6.97 -3.52 7.11
N GLN A 172 -7.78 -4.41 6.52
CA GLN A 172 -7.28 -5.66 5.92
C GLN A 172 -6.28 -5.40 4.79
N LEU A 173 -6.48 -4.39 3.96
CA LEU A 173 -5.52 -4.00 2.94
C LEU A 173 -4.20 -3.51 3.57
N PHE A 174 -4.25 -2.70 4.63
CA PHE A 174 -3.05 -2.18 5.32
C PHE A 174 -2.19 -3.28 5.93
N THR A 175 -2.77 -4.38 6.41
CA THR A 175 -1.98 -5.53 6.89
C THR A 175 -1.02 -6.08 5.82
N VAL A 176 -1.37 -6.02 4.53
CA VAL A 176 -0.49 -6.42 3.43
C VAL A 176 0.72 -5.51 3.36
N PHE A 177 0.52 -4.21 3.55
CA PHE A 177 1.59 -3.22 3.60
C PHE A 177 2.49 -3.46 4.82
N TYR A 178 1.93 -3.70 6.00
CA TYR A 178 2.68 -4.01 7.22
C TYR A 178 3.49 -5.30 7.07
N ALA A 179 2.94 -6.34 6.45
CA ALA A 179 3.65 -7.59 6.20
C ALA A 179 4.81 -7.41 5.21
N ALA A 180 4.62 -6.61 4.15
CA ALA A 180 5.69 -6.26 3.22
C ALA A 180 6.80 -5.45 3.90
N CYS A 181 6.45 -4.46 4.72
CA CYS A 181 7.41 -3.66 5.50
C CYS A 181 8.18 -4.50 6.51
N SER A 182 7.49 -5.38 7.24
CA SER A 182 8.09 -6.31 8.20
C SER A 182 9.05 -7.26 7.51
N THR A 183 8.72 -7.76 6.32
CA THR A 183 9.61 -8.62 5.52
C THR A 183 10.87 -7.84 5.13
N VAL A 184 10.72 -6.60 4.66
CA VAL A 184 11.84 -5.74 4.28
C VAL A 184 12.74 -5.42 5.47
N ALA A 185 12.15 -5.08 6.62
CA ALA A 185 12.87 -4.78 7.84
C ALA A 185 13.65 -5.99 8.36
N SER A 186 13.01 -7.16 8.41
CA SER A 186 13.62 -8.40 8.92
C SER A 186 14.84 -8.84 8.10
N VAL A 187 14.79 -8.68 6.78
CA VAL A 187 15.96 -8.95 5.92
C VAL A 187 17.08 -7.96 6.17
N LEU A 188 16.76 -6.67 6.27
CA LEU A 188 17.76 -5.62 6.46
C LEU A 188 18.42 -5.72 7.85
N ALA A 189 17.72 -6.25 8.85
CA ALA A 189 18.28 -6.57 10.15
C ALA A 189 19.33 -7.69 10.10
N GLN A 190 19.23 -8.61 9.13
CA GLN A 190 20.22 -9.67 8.86
C GLN A 190 21.09 -9.34 7.64
N GLY A 191 21.33 -8.06 7.37
CA GLY A 191 22.01 -7.58 6.16
C GLY A 191 23.45 -8.08 6.00
N ASP A 192 24.09 -8.48 7.09
CA ASP A 192 25.41 -9.12 7.14
C ASP A 192 25.41 -10.54 6.53
N LYS A 193 24.28 -11.24 6.58
CA LYS A 193 24.09 -12.59 6.02
C LYS A 193 23.58 -12.57 4.58
N VAL A 194 23.38 -11.39 4.00
CA VAL A 194 22.72 -11.20 2.71
C VAL A 194 23.67 -10.50 1.75
N HIS A 195 23.66 -10.93 0.48
CA HIS A 195 24.51 -10.32 -0.54
C HIS A 195 24.30 -8.80 -0.65
N VAL A 196 25.38 -8.02 -0.74
CA VAL A 196 25.36 -6.54 -0.73
C VAL A 196 24.40 -5.95 -1.78
N GLY A 197 24.36 -6.56 -2.97
CA GLY A 197 23.41 -6.16 -4.02
C GLY A 197 21.94 -6.33 -3.62
N TYR A 198 21.63 -7.39 -2.87
CA TYR A 198 20.29 -7.65 -2.36
C TYR A 198 19.93 -6.66 -1.24
N VAL A 199 20.86 -6.35 -0.33
CA VAL A 199 20.69 -5.30 0.69
C VAL A 199 20.36 -3.95 0.04
N LYS A 200 21.05 -3.58 -1.05
CA LYS A 200 20.76 -2.35 -1.81
C LYS A 200 19.32 -2.33 -2.35
N VAL A 201 18.85 -3.45 -2.92
CA VAL A 201 17.47 -3.57 -3.41
C VAL A 201 16.46 -3.45 -2.26
N MET A 202 16.72 -4.07 -1.11
CA MET A 202 15.84 -3.99 0.05
C MET A 202 15.78 -2.57 0.65
N LYS A 203 16.90 -1.83 0.65
CA LYS A 203 16.90 -0.40 1.02
C LYS A 203 16.02 0.43 0.08
N ASN A 204 16.10 0.18 -1.24
CA ASN A 204 15.22 0.85 -2.21
C ASN A 204 13.74 0.50 -1.97
N LEU A 205 13.43 -0.74 -1.61
CA LEU A 205 12.08 -1.14 -1.23
C LEU A 205 11.59 -0.45 0.04
N ARG A 206 12.45 -0.24 1.05
CA ARG A 206 12.12 0.57 2.22
C ARG A 206 11.80 2.01 1.84
N THR A 207 12.59 2.62 0.95
CA THR A 207 12.33 3.97 0.43
C THR A 207 10.98 4.04 -0.31
N LEU A 208 10.65 3.03 -1.12
CA LEU A 208 9.35 2.93 -1.77
C LEU A 208 8.22 2.83 -0.73
N ALA A 209 8.36 1.95 0.27
CA ALA A 209 7.39 1.78 1.33
C ALA A 209 7.17 3.06 2.15
N LEU A 210 8.22 3.82 2.47
CA LEU A 210 8.09 5.14 3.12
C LEU A 210 7.36 6.15 2.23
N SER A 211 7.61 6.15 0.93
CA SER A 211 6.88 7.01 0.01
C SER A 211 5.40 6.62 -0.07
N THR A 212 5.09 5.32 -0.03
CA THR A 212 3.72 4.82 0.05
C THR A 212 3.05 5.22 1.36
N LEU A 213 3.77 5.12 2.49
CA LEU A 213 3.27 5.51 3.81
C LEU A 213 2.88 6.99 3.86
N ARG A 214 3.73 7.87 3.31
CA ARG A 214 3.40 9.30 3.19
C ARG A 214 2.06 9.50 2.47
N LYS A 215 1.88 8.84 1.33
CA LYS A 215 0.62 8.90 0.57
C LYS A 215 -0.58 8.31 1.32
N LEU A 216 -0.37 7.36 2.24
CA LEU A 216 -1.43 6.84 3.10
C LEU A 216 -1.92 7.92 4.07
N PHE A 217 -1.01 8.59 4.79
CA PHE A 217 -1.37 9.70 5.67
C PHE A 217 -2.00 10.88 4.91
N GLU A 218 -1.53 11.18 3.69
CA GLU A 218 -2.12 12.25 2.87
C GLU A 218 -3.52 11.91 2.33
N GLN A 219 -3.83 10.64 2.05
CA GLN A 219 -5.13 10.24 1.50
C GLN A 219 -6.16 9.91 2.59
N PHE A 220 -5.71 9.37 3.72
CA PHE A 220 -6.56 8.84 4.79
C PHE A 220 -6.41 9.67 6.06
N ASP A 221 -6.62 10.97 5.92
CA ASP A 221 -6.60 11.98 6.99
C ASP A 221 -7.57 11.67 8.14
N ARG A 222 -8.68 10.97 7.85
CA ARG A 222 -9.71 10.54 8.82
C ARG A 222 -9.55 9.12 9.34
N TYR A 223 -8.62 8.32 8.82
CA TYR A 223 -8.44 6.93 9.27
C TYR A 223 -8.00 6.86 10.73
N LYS A 224 -8.60 5.94 11.50
CA LYS A 224 -8.30 5.72 12.91
C LYS A 224 -7.08 4.81 13.05
N TRP A 225 -5.89 5.41 13.05
CA TRP A 225 -4.63 4.71 13.27
C TRP A 225 -4.57 4.10 14.66
N GLU A 226 -4.37 2.78 14.73
CA GLU A 226 -4.20 2.07 16.00
C GLU A 226 -2.73 2.09 16.47
N LYS A 227 -2.52 2.00 17.79
CA LYS A 227 -1.18 1.93 18.41
C LYS A 227 -0.31 0.82 17.83
N ASP A 228 -0.91 -0.34 17.54
CA ASP A 228 -0.19 -1.48 16.98
C ASP A 228 0.24 -1.25 15.53
N GLU A 229 -0.57 -0.56 14.72
CA GLU A 229 -0.20 -0.16 13.36
C GLU A 229 0.97 0.81 13.37
N LEU A 230 0.88 1.85 14.22
CA LEU A 230 1.93 2.84 14.39
C LEU A 230 3.22 2.17 14.88
N TYR A 231 3.14 1.28 15.87
CA TYR A 231 4.32 0.55 16.34
C TYR A 231 5.06 -0.17 15.20
N VAL A 232 4.33 -0.89 14.35
CA VAL A 232 4.94 -1.60 13.20
C VAL A 232 5.55 -0.62 12.19
N ILE A 233 4.85 0.47 11.87
CA ILE A 233 5.35 1.52 10.97
C ILE A 233 6.69 2.07 11.50
N TYR A 234 6.76 2.36 12.80
CA TYR A 234 7.96 2.94 13.39
C TYR A 234 9.12 1.96 13.44
N GLU A 235 8.91 0.74 13.94
CA GLU A 235 9.95 -0.30 14.01
C GLU A 235 10.50 -0.66 12.63
N THR A 236 9.64 -0.73 11.59
CA THR A 236 10.05 -1.22 10.27
C THR A 236 10.60 -0.14 9.34
N LEU A 237 10.08 1.10 9.44
CA LEU A 237 10.37 2.18 8.49
C LEU A 237 11.07 3.38 9.12
N LEU A 238 10.63 3.89 10.29
CA LEU A 238 11.14 5.15 10.84
C LEU A 238 12.41 4.97 11.69
N TRP A 239 12.37 4.12 12.73
CA TRP A 239 13.51 3.93 13.64
C TRP A 239 14.81 3.53 12.94
N PRO A 240 14.80 2.67 11.90
CA PRO A 240 16.03 2.35 11.15
C PRO A 240 16.62 3.55 10.38
N MET A 241 15.85 4.62 10.17
CA MET A 241 16.21 5.75 9.32
C MET A 241 16.43 7.07 10.10
N ILE A 242 15.74 7.26 11.23
CA ILE A 242 15.87 8.46 12.08
C ILE A 242 17.32 8.75 12.48
N PRO A 243 18.13 7.80 12.98
CA PRO A 243 19.51 8.08 13.39
C PRO A 243 20.40 8.57 12.25
N LYS A 244 20.06 8.22 11.00
CA LYS A 244 20.84 8.53 9.79
C LYS A 244 20.36 9.79 9.08
N LEU A 245 19.25 10.38 9.52
CA LEU A 245 18.62 11.52 8.85
C LEU A 245 19.59 12.70 8.67
N HIS A 246 20.34 13.06 9.71
CA HIS A 246 21.32 14.14 9.68
C HIS A 246 22.55 13.87 8.78
N ILE A 247 22.78 12.62 8.39
CA ILE A 247 23.91 12.21 7.53
C ILE A 247 23.45 12.15 6.07
N GLU A 248 22.34 11.45 5.84
CA GLU A 248 21.81 11.19 4.49
C GLU A 248 20.99 12.38 3.94
N GLY A 249 20.47 13.24 4.82
CA GLY A 249 19.54 14.31 4.47
C GLY A 249 20.14 15.68 4.20
N ILE A 250 21.46 15.86 4.35
CA ILE A 250 22.09 17.19 4.17
C ILE A 250 21.97 17.73 2.75
N HIS A 251 21.94 16.84 1.74
CA HIS A 251 21.99 17.24 0.34
C HIS A 251 20.62 17.62 -0.23
N SER A 252 19.57 16.90 0.15
CA SER A 252 18.21 17.11 -0.35
C SER A 252 17.18 16.49 0.60
N PRO A 253 15.92 16.97 0.61
CA PRO A 253 14.88 16.38 1.46
C PRO A 253 14.66 14.89 1.16
N THR A 254 14.96 14.05 2.15
CA THR A 254 14.80 12.60 2.08
C THR A 254 13.32 12.21 2.07
N VAL A 255 13.02 10.95 1.72
CA VAL A 255 11.64 10.43 1.80
C VAL A 255 11.13 10.42 3.24
N LEU A 256 12.01 10.17 4.22
CA LEU A 256 11.67 10.30 5.64
C LEU A 256 11.33 11.75 5.99
N LEU A 257 12.17 12.73 5.61
CA LEU A 257 11.88 14.14 5.90
C LEU A 257 10.56 14.61 5.26
N LYS A 258 10.28 14.16 4.03
CA LYS A 258 9.01 14.45 3.34
C LYS A 258 7.79 13.83 4.04
N LEU A 259 7.93 12.64 4.61
CA LEU A 259 6.89 12.03 5.45
C LEU A 259 6.66 12.86 6.72
N LEU A 260 7.73 13.20 7.45
CA LEU A 260 7.61 14.02 8.65
C LEU A 260 6.99 15.39 8.34
N ASN A 261 7.38 16.00 7.22
CA ASN A 261 6.77 17.25 6.75
C ASN A 261 5.28 17.10 6.46
N SER A 262 4.84 15.98 5.87
CA SER A 262 3.41 15.73 5.64
C SER A 262 2.61 15.64 6.94
N TRP A 263 3.21 15.14 8.03
CA TRP A 263 2.58 15.15 9.35
C TRP A 263 2.48 16.54 9.95
N CYS A 264 3.41 17.45 9.66
CA CYS A 264 3.31 18.85 10.09
C CYS A 264 2.12 19.60 9.44
N GLN A 265 1.61 19.13 8.31
CA GLN A 265 0.48 19.78 7.60
C GLN A 265 -0.90 19.48 8.22
N ASN A 266 -0.98 18.56 9.19
CA ASN A 266 -2.23 18.22 9.87
C ASN A 266 -1.98 18.08 11.38
N PRO A 267 -2.57 18.96 12.23
CA PRO A 267 -2.40 18.95 13.68
C PRO A 267 -2.66 17.58 14.35
N ARG A 268 -3.61 16.79 13.82
CA ARG A 268 -3.91 15.42 14.30
C ARG A 268 -2.69 14.50 14.29
N TYR A 269 -1.70 14.77 13.44
CA TYR A 269 -0.48 13.98 13.31
C TYR A 269 0.67 14.46 14.18
N TYR A 270 0.54 15.55 14.95
CA TYR A 270 1.66 16.10 15.73
C TYR A 270 2.14 15.13 16.80
N VAL A 271 1.22 14.35 17.36
CA VAL A 271 1.52 13.26 18.30
C VAL A 271 2.55 12.26 17.75
N LEU A 272 2.57 12.05 16.42
CA LEU A 272 3.51 11.16 15.75
C LEU A 272 4.95 11.72 15.78
N LEU A 273 5.11 13.03 15.73
CA LEU A 273 6.43 13.67 15.75
C LEU A 273 7.11 13.56 17.13
N VAL A 274 6.32 13.43 18.19
CA VAL A 274 6.78 13.30 19.58
C VAL A 274 6.76 11.85 20.10
N THR A 275 6.26 10.90 19.31
CA THR A 275 6.37 9.46 19.59
C THR A 275 7.83 9.08 19.82
N CYS A 276 8.07 8.26 20.85
CA CYS A 276 9.41 7.86 21.25
C CYS A 276 9.63 6.34 21.18
N SER A 277 10.84 5.93 20.85
CA SER A 277 11.23 4.51 20.95
C SER A 277 11.31 4.08 22.42
N GLU A 278 10.77 2.91 22.73
CA GLU A 278 10.87 2.30 24.06
C GLU A 278 12.31 1.85 24.41
N LYS A 279 13.14 1.60 23.39
CA LYS A 279 14.47 1.00 23.56
C LYS A 279 15.60 2.03 23.64
N ASP A 280 15.57 3.00 22.73
CA ASP A 280 16.72 3.87 22.45
C ASP A 280 16.41 5.36 22.63
N SER A 281 15.25 5.70 23.21
CA SER A 281 14.76 7.09 23.38
C SER A 281 14.79 7.92 22.08
N LEU A 282 14.67 7.26 20.92
CA LEU A 282 14.63 7.92 19.61
C LEU A 282 13.33 8.69 19.44
N SER A 283 13.42 9.88 18.86
CA SER A 283 12.28 10.72 18.50
C SER A 283 12.56 11.43 17.17
N ALA A 284 11.50 11.74 16.42
CA ALA A 284 11.62 12.37 15.10
C ALA A 284 12.10 13.82 15.19
N LEU A 285 11.52 14.64 16.08
CA LEU A 285 11.85 16.06 16.18
C LEU A 285 13.34 16.32 16.50
N PRO A 286 13.96 15.68 17.51
CA PRO A 286 15.39 15.87 17.76
C PRO A 286 16.27 15.53 16.55
N ALA A 287 15.90 14.51 15.77
CA ALA A 287 16.64 14.15 14.57
C ALA A 287 16.48 15.18 13.43
N VAL A 288 15.30 15.80 13.30
CA VAL A 288 15.06 16.90 12.37
C VAL A 288 15.89 18.13 12.74
N PHE A 289 15.90 18.53 14.01
CA PHE A 289 16.75 19.64 14.47
C PHE A 289 18.25 19.33 14.33
N LYS A 290 18.66 18.08 14.57
CA LYS A 290 20.03 17.64 14.30
C LYS A 290 20.41 17.78 12.82
N LEU A 291 19.47 17.52 11.89
CA LEU A 291 19.69 17.75 10.46
C LEU A 291 19.76 19.25 10.12
N LEU A 292 18.91 20.08 10.72
CA LEU A 292 18.96 21.54 10.57
C LEU A 292 20.33 22.11 10.96
N MET A 293 20.88 21.61 12.07
CA MET A 293 22.19 22.02 12.61
C MET A 293 23.38 21.32 11.94
N ALA A 294 23.14 20.35 11.06
CA ALA A 294 24.22 19.58 10.44
C ALA A 294 25.04 20.46 9.48
N PRO A 295 26.37 20.30 9.45
CA PRO A 295 27.20 21.05 8.52
C PRO A 295 26.85 20.67 7.08
N LYS A 296 26.87 21.65 6.18
CA LYS A 296 26.61 21.49 4.73
C LYS A 296 25.17 21.11 4.38
N THR A 297 24.22 21.27 5.30
CA THR A 297 22.79 21.16 4.98
C THR A 297 22.40 22.22 3.93
N THR A 298 21.79 21.79 2.84
CA THR A 298 21.43 22.69 1.74
C THR A 298 20.22 23.55 2.07
N THR A 299 20.11 24.72 1.43
CA THR A 299 18.99 25.65 1.63
C THR A 299 17.63 24.99 1.39
N GLY A 300 17.51 24.07 0.43
CA GLY A 300 16.26 23.35 0.19
C GLY A 300 15.83 22.46 1.36
N VAL A 301 16.77 21.89 2.10
CA VAL A 301 16.49 21.12 3.32
C VAL A 301 16.14 22.06 4.47
N VAL A 302 16.91 23.13 4.66
CA VAL A 302 16.63 24.15 5.68
C VAL A 302 15.22 24.73 5.50
N ASN A 303 14.86 25.15 4.30
CA ASN A 303 13.55 25.74 4.01
C ASN A 303 12.39 24.76 4.32
N MET A 304 12.55 23.46 4.01
CA MET A 304 11.54 22.47 4.37
C MET A 304 11.41 22.32 5.89
N ILE A 305 12.52 22.31 6.63
CA ILE A 305 12.48 22.21 8.10
C ILE A 305 11.86 23.48 8.71
N LEU A 306 12.14 24.67 8.16
CA LEU A 306 11.52 25.91 8.61
C LEU A 306 10.00 25.92 8.32
N ASP A 307 9.56 25.44 7.15
CA ASP A 307 8.13 25.24 6.85
C ASP A 307 7.48 24.29 7.85
N MET A 308 8.13 23.16 8.18
CA MET A 308 7.66 22.24 9.23
C MET A 308 7.43 22.96 10.57
N ILE A 309 8.41 23.76 11.00
CA ILE A 309 8.33 24.52 12.25
C ILE A 309 7.20 25.56 12.20
N GLU A 310 7.08 26.30 11.09
CA GLU A 310 6.00 27.26 10.88
C GLU A 310 4.64 26.57 11.01
N LYS A 311 4.43 25.43 10.34
CA LYS A 311 3.16 24.70 10.44
C LYS A 311 2.86 24.22 11.86
N LEU A 312 3.86 23.66 12.55
CA LEU A 312 3.71 23.23 13.95
C LEU A 312 3.31 24.36 14.89
N LEU A 313 3.67 25.61 14.58
CA LEU A 313 3.35 26.78 15.40
C LEU A 313 2.05 27.49 15.00
N THR A 314 1.62 27.33 13.75
CA THR A 314 0.55 28.15 13.16
C THR A 314 -0.73 27.38 12.85
N LEU A 315 -0.66 26.08 12.58
CA LEU A 315 -1.84 25.28 12.33
C LEU A 315 -2.48 24.82 13.64
N THR A 316 -3.80 24.95 13.70
CA THR A 316 -4.64 24.46 14.80
C THR A 316 -5.74 23.58 14.22
N GLU A 317 -6.28 22.68 15.04
CA GLU A 317 -7.43 21.86 14.65
C GLU A 317 -8.66 22.74 14.42
N ASP A 318 -9.29 22.61 13.25
CA ASP A 318 -10.57 23.25 12.97
C ASP A 318 -11.72 22.47 13.65
N GLU A 319 -12.91 23.06 13.78
CA GLU A 319 -14.05 22.41 14.47
C GLU A 319 -14.44 21.05 13.85
N GLU A 320 -14.32 20.90 12.53
CA GLU A 320 -14.56 19.63 11.84
C GLU A 320 -13.50 18.54 12.17
N ASP A 321 -12.28 18.95 12.51
CA ASP A 321 -11.20 18.04 12.86
C ASP A 321 -11.36 17.48 14.27
N LYS A 322 -11.98 18.24 15.17
CA LYS A 322 -12.25 17.83 16.56
C LYS A 322 -13.23 16.66 16.66
N GLU A 323 -14.07 16.46 15.65
CA GLU A 323 -14.98 15.32 15.57
C GLU A 323 -14.26 14.02 15.16
N ILE A 324 -13.05 14.12 14.59
CA ILE A 324 -12.25 12.97 14.18
C ILE A 324 -11.57 12.36 15.41
N THR A 325 -11.58 11.03 15.51
CA THR A 325 -10.90 10.34 16.62
C THR A 325 -9.41 10.72 16.67
N PRO A 326 -8.90 11.21 17.82
CA PRO A 326 -7.50 11.58 17.96
C PRO A 326 -6.59 10.36 17.80
N ILE A 327 -5.36 10.60 17.35
CA ILE A 327 -4.35 9.56 17.24
C ILE A 327 -3.61 9.46 18.56
N GLU A 328 -3.43 8.23 19.04
CA GLU A 328 -2.66 7.98 20.25
C GLU A 328 -1.31 7.37 19.89
N SER A 329 -0.24 7.96 20.41
CA SER A 329 1.08 7.34 20.34
C SER A 329 1.09 6.02 21.13
N PHE A 330 1.88 5.06 20.65
CA PHE A 330 2.17 3.85 21.41
C PHE A 330 3.17 4.10 22.55
N ASN A 331 3.96 5.18 22.48
CA ASN A 331 4.88 5.60 23.52
C ASN A 331 5.20 7.10 23.38
N SER A 332 4.95 7.88 24.43
CA SER A 332 5.19 9.32 24.46
C SER A 332 6.13 9.66 25.60
N LEU A 333 6.92 10.73 25.45
CA LEU A 333 7.65 11.30 26.59
C LEU A 333 6.64 11.67 27.67
N VAL A 334 6.90 11.24 28.90
CA VAL A 334 6.20 11.76 30.06
C VAL A 334 6.61 13.21 30.18
N ILE A 335 5.69 14.11 29.82
CA ILE A 335 5.84 15.53 30.13
C ILE A 335 5.48 15.63 31.59
N ASP A 336 6.47 15.77 32.46
CA ASP A 336 6.22 16.16 33.85
C ASP A 336 5.43 17.46 33.81
N LYS A 337 4.19 17.40 34.32
CA LYS A 337 3.36 18.57 34.50
C LYS A 337 3.86 19.28 35.74
N ASP A 338 4.92 20.08 35.58
CA ASP A 338 5.34 21.07 36.57
C ASP A 338 4.35 22.25 36.61
#